data_AF-A0A8H6KE54-F1
#
_entry.id   AF-A0A8H6KE54-F1
#
_cell.length_a   1.000
_cell.length_b   1.000
_cell.length_c   1.000
_cell.angle_alpha   90.00
_cell.angle_beta   90.00
_cell.angle_gamma   90.00
#
_symmetry.space_group_name_H-M   'P 1'
#
loop_
_entity.id
_entity.type
_entity.pdbx_description
1 polymer ?
#
loop_
_entity_poly.entity_id
_entity_poly.type
_entity_poly.pdbx_seq_one_letter_code
_entity_poly.pdbx_strand_id
1 'polypeptide(L)'
;MENTARPLEYNVTMSFPAYSAQFLQLRTRWETLGVFFCAVLRATMDVPFFPSLFTTAAQKQSFRGMLMSQIGCALAISLSMDCLNDLQLFLQYEHFIIYSYMDGDQGYNLWRSMGDVISPTFALGYHERMDAKLDAPQFLVQLRKTAFARIYSADKNVALFLGRPLRMSKQFCHFHVPDTRPLTLQGLPPPEDQLGPYEWHPDSAIHHGSETHCSAQCASIKEEIMELLFDRSGTDRSARVSALRKTADEHWGALPQRFRLAVDAMEHGETPFERDFRISIRLNHLQ
;
A
#
# COMPACT_ATOMS: atom_id res chain seq x y z
N MET A 1 -24.58 11.95 3.84
CA MET A 1 -23.57 12.64 4.70
C MET A 1 -23.56 12.06 6.10
N GLU A 2 -24.71 11.78 6.71
CA GLU A 2 -24.80 11.25 8.09
C GLU A 2 -23.91 10.04 8.38
N ASN A 3 -23.80 9.07 7.45
CA ASN A 3 -22.95 7.90 7.67
C ASN A 3 -21.46 8.28 7.75
N THR A 4 -20.95 9.09 6.80
CA THR A 4 -19.55 9.58 6.80
C THR A 4 -19.19 10.39 8.04
N ALA A 5 -20.15 11.10 8.64
CA ALA A 5 -19.91 11.89 9.85
C ALA A 5 -19.82 11.06 11.14
N ARG A 6 -20.03 9.73 11.07
CA ARG A 6 -19.94 8.83 12.23
C ARG A 6 -18.67 7.99 12.16
N PRO A 7 -18.00 7.73 13.30
CA PRO A 7 -16.85 6.83 13.32
C PRO A 7 -17.25 5.40 12.95
N LEU A 8 -16.29 4.60 12.50
CA LEU A 8 -16.46 3.17 12.31
C LEU A 8 -16.29 2.47 13.67
N GLU A 9 -17.26 1.64 14.02
CA GLU A 9 -17.23 0.87 15.26
C GLU A 9 -16.54 -0.48 15.02
N TYR A 10 -15.75 -0.93 15.99
CA TYR A 10 -15.18 -2.27 15.96
C TYR A 10 -14.95 -2.78 17.38
N ASN A 11 -14.87 -4.09 17.49
CA ASN A 11 -14.42 -4.79 18.69
C ASN A 11 -13.67 -6.06 18.28
N VAL A 12 -12.94 -6.64 19.22
CA VAL A 12 -12.08 -7.83 19.01
C VAL A 12 -12.79 -8.99 18.32
N THR A 13 -14.08 -9.18 18.59
CA THR A 13 -14.88 -10.30 18.07
C THR A 13 -15.66 -9.97 16.80
N MET A 14 -15.60 -8.72 16.32
CA MET A 14 -16.35 -8.29 15.14
C MET A 14 -15.85 -9.04 13.91
N SER A 15 -16.77 -9.56 13.10
CA SER A 15 -16.45 -10.22 11.83
C SER A 15 -16.30 -9.20 10.71
N PHE A 16 -15.58 -9.57 9.65
CA PHE A 16 -15.44 -8.71 8.46
C PHE A 16 -16.78 -8.35 7.80
N PRO A 17 -17.76 -9.28 7.64
CA PRO A 17 -19.10 -8.90 7.16
C PRO A 17 -19.81 -7.88 8.06
N ALA A 18 -19.71 -8.01 9.38
CA ALA A 18 -20.31 -7.05 10.32
C ALA A 18 -19.64 -5.67 10.24
N TYR A 19 -18.31 -5.63 10.12
CA TYR A 19 -17.56 -4.40 9.92
C TYR A 19 -17.93 -3.72 8.61
N SER A 20 -17.92 -4.47 7.50
CA SER A 20 -18.22 -3.93 6.17
C SER A 20 -19.67 -3.48 5.99
N ALA A 21 -20.63 -4.08 6.70
CA ALA A 21 -22.02 -3.64 6.71
C ALA A 21 -22.20 -2.18 7.18
N GLN A 22 -21.24 -1.60 7.91
CA GLN A 22 -21.29 -0.20 8.35
C GLN A 22 -21.08 0.80 7.22
N PHE A 23 -20.50 0.39 6.10
CA PHE A 23 -20.14 1.28 4.99
C PHE A 23 -20.51 0.76 3.61
N LEU A 24 -21.22 -0.37 3.52
CA LEU A 24 -21.75 -0.93 2.29
C LEU A 24 -23.28 -0.81 2.23
N GLN A 25 -23.83 -1.01 1.02
CA GLN A 25 -25.28 -1.06 0.77
C GLN A 25 -26.00 0.22 1.24
N LEU A 26 -27.05 0.08 2.07
CA LEU A 26 -27.84 1.20 2.58
C LEU A 26 -27.05 2.13 3.52
N ARG A 27 -25.86 1.72 3.97
CA ARG A 27 -24.97 2.53 4.82
C ARG A 27 -23.76 3.09 4.05
N THR A 28 -23.86 3.16 2.72
CA THR A 28 -22.78 3.69 1.88
C THR A 28 -22.31 5.06 2.37
N ARG A 29 -20.99 5.19 2.49
CA ARG A 29 -20.30 6.41 2.89
C ARG A 29 -19.63 7.06 1.68
N TRP A 30 -19.26 8.33 1.79
CA TRP A 30 -18.48 9.03 0.75
C TRP A 30 -17.11 8.39 0.53
N GLU A 31 -16.48 7.89 1.58
CA GLU A 31 -15.23 7.14 1.52
C GLU A 31 -15.39 5.90 0.61
N THR A 32 -16.46 5.13 0.82
CA THR A 32 -16.79 3.94 0.02
C THR A 32 -17.01 4.31 -1.45
N LEU A 33 -17.76 5.38 -1.72
CA LEU A 33 -18.03 5.83 -3.08
C LEU A 33 -16.75 6.30 -3.79
N GLY A 34 -15.87 7.01 -3.06
CA GLY A 34 -14.56 7.40 -3.55
C GLY A 34 -13.70 6.19 -3.91
N VAL A 35 -13.60 5.20 -3.01
CA VAL A 35 -12.85 3.95 -3.25
C VAL A 35 -13.43 3.18 -4.44
N PHE A 36 -14.76 3.17 -4.59
CA PHE A 36 -15.41 2.57 -5.76
C PHE A 36 -15.00 3.28 -7.06
N PHE A 37 -15.05 4.62 -7.11
CA PHE A 37 -14.60 5.37 -8.29
C PHE A 37 -13.10 5.16 -8.57
N CYS A 38 -12.28 5.04 -7.53
CA CYS A 38 -10.87 4.67 -7.67
C CYS A 38 -10.71 3.31 -8.38
N ALA A 39 -11.48 2.30 -7.94
CA ALA A 39 -11.46 0.98 -8.54
C ALA A 39 -11.95 0.99 -10.01
N VAL A 40 -13.01 1.74 -10.32
CA VAL A 40 -13.49 1.92 -11.70
C VAL A 40 -12.42 2.57 -12.57
N LEU A 41 -11.76 3.62 -12.08
CA LEU A 41 -10.70 4.32 -12.82
C LEU A 41 -9.54 3.37 -13.12
N ARG A 42 -9.09 2.56 -12.15
CA ARG A 42 -8.06 1.52 -12.39
C ARG A 42 -8.50 0.47 -13.38
N ALA A 43 -9.74 -0.01 -13.31
CA ALA A 43 -10.24 -0.97 -14.29
C ALA A 43 -10.16 -0.41 -15.73
N THR A 44 -10.30 0.91 -15.91
CA THR A 44 -10.07 1.50 -17.23
C THR A 44 -8.62 1.39 -17.70
N MET A 45 -7.62 1.11 -16.85
CA MET A 45 -6.24 0.89 -17.30
C MET A 45 -6.15 -0.38 -18.15
N ASP A 46 -6.78 -1.45 -17.67
CA ASP A 46 -6.73 -2.78 -18.29
C ASP A 46 -7.81 -2.99 -19.34
N VAL A 47 -8.89 -2.20 -19.31
CA VAL A 47 -10.02 -2.30 -20.26
C VAL A 47 -9.85 -1.26 -21.37
N PRO A 48 -9.44 -1.64 -22.59
CA PRO A 48 -9.26 -0.70 -23.69
C PRO A 48 -10.60 -0.20 -24.27
N PHE A 49 -11.66 -0.99 -24.15
CA PHE A 49 -12.95 -0.76 -24.80
C PHE A 49 -14.11 -1.23 -23.90
N PHE A 50 -15.11 -0.38 -23.68
CA PHE A 50 -16.31 -0.70 -22.91
C PHE A 50 -17.53 0.04 -23.48
N PRO A 51 -18.35 -0.59 -24.35
CA PRO A 51 -19.33 0.10 -25.19
C PRO A 51 -20.27 1.10 -24.49
N SER A 52 -20.68 0.82 -23.26
CA SER A 52 -21.60 1.67 -22.52
C SER A 52 -20.95 2.90 -21.86
N LEU A 53 -19.61 2.96 -21.81
CA LEU A 53 -18.87 4.08 -21.19
C LEU A 53 -17.89 4.74 -22.15
N PHE A 54 -17.15 3.97 -22.95
CA PHE A 54 -16.17 4.50 -23.91
C PHE A 54 -15.88 3.49 -25.03
N THR A 55 -15.89 3.98 -26.28
CA THR A 55 -15.49 3.21 -27.46
C THR A 55 -14.21 3.73 -28.10
N THR A 56 -13.76 4.93 -27.73
CA THR A 56 -12.55 5.58 -28.25
C THR A 56 -11.60 5.98 -27.12
N ALA A 57 -10.31 6.16 -27.46
CA ALA A 57 -9.31 6.64 -26.51
C ALA A 57 -9.65 8.02 -25.92
N ALA A 58 -10.20 8.93 -26.74
CA ALA A 58 -10.61 10.25 -26.30
C ALA A 58 -11.77 10.19 -25.28
N GLN A 59 -12.78 9.35 -25.53
CA GLN A 59 -13.88 9.13 -24.57
C GLN A 59 -13.38 8.50 -23.28
N LYS A 60 -12.48 7.52 -23.38
CA LYS A 60 -11.84 6.90 -22.21
C LYS A 60 -11.09 7.92 -21.36
N GLN A 61 -10.34 8.82 -21.99
CA GLN A 61 -9.64 9.90 -21.28
C GLN A 61 -10.61 10.89 -20.63
N SER A 62 -11.68 11.28 -21.33
CA SER A 62 -12.73 12.14 -20.76
C SER A 62 -13.42 11.48 -19.57
N PHE A 63 -13.72 10.18 -19.67
CA PHE A 63 -14.31 9.39 -18.58
C PHE A 63 -13.38 9.31 -17.37
N ARG A 64 -12.08 9.06 -17.58
CA ARG A 64 -11.06 9.11 -16.50
C ARG A 64 -11.00 10.48 -15.82
N GLY A 65 -11.03 11.57 -16.59
CA GLY A 65 -11.07 12.93 -16.05
C GLY A 65 -12.31 13.20 -15.20
N MET A 66 -13.47 12.73 -15.64
CA MET A 66 -14.72 12.80 -14.87
C MET A 66 -14.61 11.99 -13.56
N LEU A 67 -14.14 10.74 -13.61
CA LEU A 67 -13.91 9.92 -12.41
C LEU A 67 -12.93 10.59 -11.45
N MET A 68 -11.84 11.16 -11.94
CA MET A 68 -10.86 11.87 -11.13
C MET A 68 -11.51 13.05 -10.37
N SER A 69 -12.37 13.82 -11.04
CA SER A 69 -13.15 14.87 -10.39
C SER A 69 -14.09 14.31 -9.32
N GLN A 70 -14.76 13.18 -9.57
CA GLN A 70 -15.68 12.57 -8.60
C GLN A 70 -14.93 12.02 -7.37
N ILE A 71 -13.76 11.41 -7.57
CA ILE A 71 -12.87 10.97 -6.48
C ILE A 71 -12.47 12.17 -5.62
N GLY A 72 -12.04 13.26 -6.26
CA GLY A 72 -11.68 14.51 -5.57
C GLY A 72 -12.83 15.08 -4.75
N CYS A 73 -14.06 15.09 -5.28
CA CYS A 73 -15.24 15.51 -4.55
C CYS A 73 -15.55 14.59 -3.35
N ALA A 74 -15.54 13.28 -3.55
CA ALA A 74 -15.80 12.32 -2.48
C ALA A 74 -14.76 12.43 -1.35
N LEU A 75 -13.49 12.63 -1.69
CA LEU A 75 -12.43 12.86 -0.73
C LEU A 75 -12.61 14.19 0.02
N ALA A 76 -12.88 15.28 -0.69
CA ALA A 76 -13.10 16.59 -0.08
C ALA A 76 -14.28 16.56 0.92
N ILE A 77 -15.38 15.88 0.57
CA ILE A 77 -16.52 15.71 1.46
C ILE A 77 -16.12 14.86 2.67
N SER A 78 -15.41 13.75 2.47
CA SER A 78 -14.97 12.89 3.57
C SER A 78 -14.08 13.64 4.57
N LEU A 79 -13.10 14.39 4.07
CA LEU A 79 -12.23 15.25 4.88
C LEU A 79 -13.00 16.34 5.64
N SER A 80 -14.02 16.93 5.01
CA SER A 80 -14.84 17.99 5.63
C SER A 80 -15.65 17.53 6.84
N MET A 81 -15.84 16.21 7.02
CA MET A 81 -16.57 15.66 8.16
C MET A 81 -15.71 15.57 9.43
N ASP A 82 -14.39 15.77 9.33
CA ASP A 82 -13.44 15.70 10.46
C ASP A 82 -13.59 14.41 11.30
N CYS A 83 -13.91 13.30 10.63
CA CYS A 83 -14.18 12.01 11.24
C CYS A 83 -13.18 10.96 10.73
N LEU A 84 -11.91 11.15 11.10
CA LEU A 84 -10.83 10.30 10.64
C LEU A 84 -11.04 8.83 11.03
N ASN A 85 -10.98 7.94 10.05
CA ASN A 85 -11.15 6.50 10.20
C ASN A 85 -10.31 5.73 9.15
N ASP A 86 -10.22 4.41 9.29
CA ASP A 86 -9.47 3.52 8.39
C ASP A 86 -9.86 3.71 6.91
N LEU A 87 -11.16 3.86 6.62
CA LEU A 87 -11.70 3.95 5.25
C LEU A 87 -11.34 5.29 4.59
N GLN A 88 -11.29 6.37 5.37
CA GLN A 88 -10.83 7.68 4.89
C GLN A 88 -9.34 7.62 4.51
N LEU A 89 -8.50 6.99 5.35
CA LEU A 89 -7.09 6.79 5.04
C LEU A 89 -6.91 5.97 3.76
N PHE A 90 -7.70 4.91 3.57
CA PHE A 90 -7.66 4.12 2.34
C PHE A 90 -8.05 4.96 1.14
N LEU A 91 -9.11 5.76 1.20
CA LEU A 91 -9.46 6.67 0.11
C LEU A 91 -8.32 7.66 -0.20
N GLN A 92 -7.68 8.23 0.82
CA GLN A 92 -6.55 9.15 0.65
C GLN A 92 -5.38 8.46 -0.06
N TYR A 93 -5.02 7.24 0.36
CA TYR A 93 -3.98 6.46 -0.29
C TYR A 93 -4.34 6.09 -1.74
N GLU A 94 -5.57 5.63 -1.98
CA GLU A 94 -6.02 5.22 -3.30
C GLU A 94 -6.08 6.41 -4.28
N HIS A 95 -6.49 7.58 -3.78
CA HIS A 95 -6.43 8.82 -4.55
C HIS A 95 -4.99 9.24 -4.85
N PHE A 96 -4.06 9.13 -3.88
CA PHE A 96 -2.63 9.37 -4.11
C PHE A 96 -2.08 8.48 -5.24
N ILE A 97 -2.38 7.18 -5.23
CA ILE A 97 -1.94 6.24 -6.25
C ILE A 97 -2.51 6.62 -7.63
N ILE A 98 -3.80 6.94 -7.71
CA ILE A 98 -4.41 7.36 -8.98
C ILE A 98 -3.82 8.66 -9.50
N TYR A 99 -3.52 9.60 -8.60
CA TYR A 99 -2.88 10.86 -8.94
C TYR A 99 -1.51 10.61 -9.61
N SER A 100 -0.69 9.73 -9.02
CA SER A 100 0.59 9.28 -9.59
C SER A 100 0.41 8.70 -11.00
N TYR A 101 -0.57 7.82 -11.19
CA TYR A 101 -0.83 7.22 -12.50
C TYR A 101 -1.32 8.20 -13.58
N MET A 102 -2.10 9.22 -13.21
CA MET A 102 -2.72 10.12 -14.18
C MET A 102 -1.87 11.33 -14.51
N ASP A 103 -1.26 11.95 -13.49
CA ASP A 103 -0.53 13.21 -13.60
C ASP A 103 1.00 13.01 -13.52
N GLY A 104 1.45 11.79 -13.20
CA GLY A 104 2.86 11.44 -13.04
C GLY A 104 3.45 11.87 -11.70
N ASP A 105 4.71 11.47 -11.47
CA ASP A 105 5.32 11.55 -10.13
C ASP A 105 6.09 12.83 -9.83
N GLN A 106 6.28 13.69 -10.83
CA GLN A 106 7.14 14.87 -10.71
C GLN A 106 6.40 16.11 -10.16
N GLY A 107 5.08 16.02 -10.01
CA GLY A 107 4.24 17.14 -9.60
C GLY A 107 4.30 17.44 -8.10
N TYR A 108 4.26 18.73 -7.74
CA TYR A 108 4.11 19.16 -6.35
C TYR A 108 2.86 18.56 -5.67
N ASN A 109 1.77 18.41 -6.43
CA ASN A 109 0.53 17.87 -5.91
C ASN A 109 0.67 16.43 -5.40
N LEU A 110 1.45 15.58 -6.08
CA LEU A 110 1.71 14.22 -5.61
C LEU A 110 2.55 14.24 -4.32
N TRP A 111 3.58 15.08 -4.27
CA TRP A 111 4.41 15.23 -3.08
C TRP A 111 3.63 15.76 -1.87
N ARG A 112 2.68 16.67 -2.10
CA ARG A 112 1.77 17.15 -1.06
C ARG A 112 0.82 16.04 -0.61
N SER A 113 0.17 15.33 -1.54
CA SER A 113 -0.79 14.28 -1.20
C SER A 113 -0.16 13.13 -0.43
N MET A 114 1.13 12.83 -0.64
CA MET A 114 1.87 11.90 0.24
C MET A 114 1.84 12.35 1.71
N GLY A 115 1.94 13.66 1.98
CA GLY A 115 1.88 14.20 3.34
C GLY A 115 0.47 14.12 3.91
N ASP A 116 -0.53 14.32 3.05
CA ASP A 116 -1.94 14.15 3.38
C ASP A 116 -2.28 12.69 3.70
N VAL A 117 -1.51 11.70 3.22
CA VAL A 117 -1.66 10.27 3.56
C VAL A 117 -0.89 9.88 4.82
N ILE A 118 0.33 10.39 4.99
CA ILE A 118 1.20 10.07 6.13
C ILE A 118 0.63 10.64 7.43
N SER A 119 0.12 11.88 7.42
CA SER A 119 -0.36 12.53 8.65
C SER A 119 -1.52 11.77 9.32
N PRO A 120 -2.57 11.35 8.59
CA PRO A 120 -3.63 10.52 9.16
C PRO A 120 -3.16 9.12 9.57
N THR A 121 -2.14 8.55 8.91
CA THR A 121 -1.52 7.28 9.32
C THR A 121 -0.96 7.38 10.75
N PHE A 122 -0.33 8.51 11.08
CA PHE A 122 0.14 8.78 12.43
C PHE A 122 -1.00 9.07 13.41
N ALA A 123 -1.98 9.88 13.01
CA ALA A 123 -3.14 10.20 13.85
C ALA A 123 -3.98 8.97 14.22
N LEU A 124 -4.09 7.98 13.32
CA LEU A 124 -4.73 6.68 13.58
C LEU A 124 -3.85 5.72 14.40
N GLY A 125 -2.61 6.10 14.70
CA GLY A 125 -1.70 5.30 15.53
C GLY A 125 -1.10 4.08 14.83
N TYR A 126 -1.02 4.06 13.49
CA TYR A 126 -0.44 2.90 12.76
C TYR A 126 1.08 2.79 12.93
N HIS A 127 1.74 3.86 13.37
CA HIS A 127 3.16 3.87 13.71
C HIS A 127 3.48 3.17 15.05
N GLU A 128 2.47 2.95 15.90
CA GLU A 128 2.63 2.29 17.19
C GLU A 128 2.61 0.76 17.06
N ARG A 129 2.81 0.02 18.16
CA ARG A 129 2.67 -1.43 18.19
C ARG A 129 1.21 -1.88 18.05
N MET A 130 0.77 -2.08 16.81
CA MET A 130 -0.61 -2.50 16.51
C MET A 130 -1.00 -3.83 17.17
N ASP A 131 -0.08 -4.80 17.28
CA ASP A 131 -0.37 -6.08 17.94
C ASP A 131 -0.55 -5.98 19.46
N ALA A 132 -0.08 -4.89 20.08
CA ALA A 132 -0.29 -4.65 21.51
C ALA A 132 -1.68 -4.09 21.80
N LYS A 133 -2.38 -3.56 20.78
CA LYS A 133 -3.74 -3.02 20.90
C LYS A 133 -4.74 -4.17 20.74
N LEU A 134 -5.25 -4.66 21.86
CA LEU A 134 -6.21 -5.77 21.93
C LEU A 134 -7.67 -5.30 21.76
N ASP A 135 -7.93 -4.22 21.02
CA ASP A 135 -9.26 -3.62 20.83
C ASP A 135 -9.86 -3.93 19.44
N ALA A 136 -9.01 -4.16 18.44
CA ALA A 136 -9.40 -4.43 17.07
C ALA A 136 -9.45 -5.93 16.73
N PRO A 137 -10.37 -6.36 15.84
CA PRO A 137 -10.37 -7.71 15.32
C PRO A 137 -9.15 -7.95 14.42
N GLN A 138 -8.67 -9.20 14.35
CA GLN A 138 -7.41 -9.53 13.67
C GLN A 138 -7.36 -9.10 12.19
N PHE A 139 -8.47 -9.22 11.45
CA PHE A 139 -8.51 -8.80 10.05
C PHE A 139 -8.24 -7.29 9.90
N LEU A 140 -8.72 -6.48 10.86
CA LEU A 140 -8.54 -5.03 10.84
C LEU A 140 -7.09 -4.68 11.18
N VAL A 141 -6.49 -5.36 12.16
CA VAL A 141 -5.05 -5.21 12.47
C VAL A 141 -4.20 -5.50 11.22
N GLN A 142 -4.48 -6.58 10.49
CA GLN A 142 -3.74 -6.92 9.28
C GLN A 142 -4.00 -5.93 8.13
N LEU A 143 -5.21 -5.39 8.01
CA LEU A 143 -5.51 -4.33 7.05
C LEU A 143 -4.72 -3.04 7.37
N ARG A 144 -4.62 -2.67 8.65
CA ARG A 144 -3.81 -1.53 9.11
C ARG A 144 -2.32 -1.74 8.86
N LYS A 145 -1.80 -2.95 9.13
CA LYS A 145 -0.41 -3.34 8.79
C LYS A 145 -0.16 -3.25 7.29
N THR A 146 -1.09 -3.73 6.47
CA THR A 146 -1.01 -3.63 5.00
C THR A 146 -0.94 -2.18 4.55
N ALA A 147 -1.82 -1.32 5.08
CA ALA A 147 -1.82 0.10 4.76
C ALA A 147 -0.53 0.80 5.21
N PHE A 148 -0.06 0.55 6.44
CA PHE A 148 1.22 1.07 6.91
C PHE A 148 2.37 0.66 5.98
N ALA A 149 2.49 -0.62 5.65
CA ALA A 149 3.54 -1.16 4.80
C ALA A 149 3.52 -0.52 3.39
N ARG A 150 2.34 -0.36 2.80
CA ARG A 150 2.15 0.30 1.50
C ARG A 150 2.52 1.79 1.52
N ILE A 151 2.08 2.52 2.53
CA ILE A 151 2.36 3.96 2.68
C ILE A 151 3.85 4.18 2.97
N TYR A 152 4.42 3.37 3.86
CA TYR A 152 5.84 3.37 4.18
C TYR A 152 6.68 3.09 2.93
N SER A 153 6.33 2.09 2.12
CA SER A 153 7.04 1.81 0.87
C SER A 153 6.93 2.96 -0.14
N ALA A 154 5.73 3.53 -0.29
CA ALA A 154 5.51 4.66 -1.18
C ALA A 154 6.31 5.91 -0.77
N ASP A 155 6.41 6.22 0.54
CA ASP A 155 7.25 7.31 1.07
C ASP A 155 8.71 7.15 0.62
N LYS A 156 9.27 5.94 0.72
CA LYS A 156 10.67 5.66 0.36
C LYS A 156 10.89 5.78 -1.13
N ASN A 157 10.01 5.17 -1.92
CA ASN A 157 10.12 5.18 -3.37
C ASN A 157 10.00 6.60 -3.94
N VAL A 158 9.02 7.39 -3.46
CA VAL A 158 8.84 8.78 -3.90
C VAL A 158 10.00 9.66 -3.42
N ALA A 159 10.44 9.51 -2.18
CA ALA A 159 11.57 10.28 -1.65
C ALA A 159 12.86 10.02 -2.42
N LEU A 160 13.19 8.74 -2.69
CA LEU A 160 14.34 8.36 -3.51
C LEU A 160 14.24 8.93 -4.92
N PHE A 161 13.12 8.68 -5.59
CA PHE A 161 12.92 9.06 -6.99
C PHE A 161 13.01 10.57 -7.21
N LEU A 162 12.49 11.36 -6.26
CA LEU A 162 12.48 12.82 -6.34
C LEU A 162 13.66 13.49 -5.62
N GLY A 163 14.56 12.72 -5.01
CA GLY A 163 15.67 13.22 -4.18
C GLY A 163 15.19 14.07 -2.98
N ARG A 164 14.07 13.68 -2.36
CA ARG A 164 13.46 14.37 -1.21
C ARG A 164 13.77 13.65 0.10
N PRO A 165 13.68 14.35 1.26
CA PRO A 165 13.80 13.70 2.56
C PRO A 165 12.67 12.69 2.83
N LEU A 166 13.00 11.62 3.55
CA LEU A 166 12.02 10.68 4.10
C LEU A 166 11.09 11.35 5.10
N ARG A 167 9.81 10.98 5.09
CA ARG A 167 8.83 11.50 6.06
C ARG A 167 8.44 10.49 7.12
N MET A 168 8.42 9.20 6.78
CA MET A 168 8.25 8.13 7.77
C MET A 168 9.61 7.56 8.10
N SER A 169 10.02 7.54 9.36
CA SER A 169 11.27 6.87 9.77
C SER A 169 11.01 5.73 10.73
N LYS A 170 11.77 4.64 10.58
CA LYS A 170 11.84 3.51 11.53
C LYS A 170 12.25 3.93 12.93
N GLN A 171 12.92 5.08 13.08
CA GLN A 171 13.28 5.62 14.40
C GLN A 171 12.04 6.06 15.20
N PHE A 172 10.97 6.46 14.50
CA PHE A 172 9.73 6.96 15.11
C PHE A 172 8.52 6.06 14.85
N CYS A 173 8.70 4.97 14.10
CA CYS A 173 7.64 4.03 13.76
C CYS A 173 8.08 2.60 14.05
N HIS A 174 7.16 1.80 14.60
CA HIS A 174 7.31 0.36 14.54
C HIS A 174 7.12 -0.10 13.10
N PHE A 175 8.12 -0.78 12.56
CA PHE A 175 8.05 -1.34 11.22
C PHE A 175 7.11 -2.55 11.23
N HIS A 176 6.01 -2.42 10.49
CA HIS A 176 5.01 -3.47 10.35
C HIS A 176 5.01 -4.02 8.94
N VAL A 177 4.98 -5.35 8.84
CA VAL A 177 4.66 -6.07 7.62
C VAL A 177 3.38 -6.88 7.85
N PRO A 178 2.44 -6.88 6.90
CA PRO A 178 1.25 -7.71 7.01
C PRO A 178 1.64 -9.18 6.87
N ASP A 179 0.79 -10.05 7.41
CA ASP A 179 0.88 -11.47 7.16
C ASP A 179 0.80 -11.75 5.64
N THR A 180 1.64 -12.67 5.19
CA THR A 180 1.69 -13.10 3.78
C THR A 180 0.57 -14.08 3.45
N ARG A 181 -0.31 -14.44 4.38
CA ARG A 181 -1.51 -15.23 4.07
C ARG A 181 -2.61 -14.31 3.50
N PRO A 182 -3.41 -14.79 2.54
CA PRO A 182 -4.52 -14.02 2.03
C PRO A 182 -5.48 -13.64 3.18
N LEU A 183 -5.82 -12.35 3.27
CA LEU A 183 -6.95 -11.90 4.09
C LEU A 183 -8.22 -12.52 3.52
N THR A 184 -8.69 -13.62 4.12
CA THR A 184 -9.96 -14.22 3.69
C THR A 184 -11.13 -13.44 4.29
N LEU A 185 -12.29 -13.47 3.62
CA LEU A 185 -13.54 -12.88 4.13
C LEU A 185 -14.00 -13.50 5.47
N GLN A 186 -13.40 -14.63 5.87
CA GLN A 186 -13.69 -15.35 7.11
C GLN A 186 -12.71 -15.04 8.26
N GLY A 187 -11.73 -14.15 8.03
CA GLY A 187 -10.65 -13.85 8.98
C GLY A 187 -9.35 -14.59 8.65
N LEU A 188 -8.29 -14.34 9.42
CA LEU A 188 -7.08 -15.16 9.32
C LEU A 188 -7.20 -16.40 10.20
N PRO A 189 -6.69 -17.55 9.73
CA PRO A 189 -6.41 -18.67 10.63
C PRO A 189 -5.39 -18.23 11.71
N PRO A 190 -5.37 -18.89 12.89
CA PRO A 190 -4.44 -18.54 13.95
C PRO A 190 -2.98 -18.50 13.43
N PRO A 191 -2.12 -17.64 14.00
CA PRO A 191 -0.72 -17.62 13.64
C PRO A 191 -0.08 -18.95 14.04
N GLU A 192 0.22 -19.81 13.06
CA GLU A 192 1.26 -20.83 13.22
C GLU A 192 2.59 -20.15 12.92
N ASP A 193 3.58 -20.40 13.78
CA ASP A 193 4.98 -19.94 13.78
C ASP A 193 5.24 -18.57 13.15
N GLN A 194 5.56 -17.59 14.01
CA GLN A 194 6.06 -16.29 13.56
C GLN A 194 7.39 -16.47 12.83
N LEU A 195 7.32 -16.59 11.50
CA LEU A 195 8.46 -16.50 10.61
C LEU A 195 9.16 -15.15 10.84
N GLY A 196 10.49 -15.18 10.83
CA GLY A 196 11.29 -13.97 10.92
C GLY A 196 10.93 -12.98 9.81
N PRO A 197 11.21 -11.67 9.98
CA PRO A 197 10.81 -10.63 9.04
C PRO A 197 11.43 -10.75 7.66
N TYR A 198 12.33 -11.71 7.40
CA TYR A 198 12.94 -12.01 6.10
C TYR A 198 12.72 -13.47 5.66
N GLU A 199 11.93 -14.23 6.41
CA GLU A 199 11.68 -15.64 6.15
C GLU A 199 10.39 -15.81 5.35
N TRP A 200 10.43 -16.71 4.37
CA TRP A 200 9.30 -17.01 3.51
C TRP A 200 8.98 -18.49 3.57
N HIS A 201 7.69 -18.81 3.65
CA HIS A 201 7.27 -20.19 3.46
C HIS A 201 7.50 -20.60 1.98
N PRO A 202 8.03 -21.80 1.68
CA PRO A 202 8.25 -22.25 0.30
C PRO A 202 6.99 -22.21 -0.58
N ASP A 203 5.82 -22.38 0.05
CA ASP A 203 4.50 -22.37 -0.59
C ASP A 203 3.84 -20.98 -0.59
N SER A 204 4.57 -19.91 -0.26
CA SER A 204 4.03 -18.54 -0.32
C SER A 204 3.48 -18.25 -1.71
N ALA A 205 2.20 -17.88 -1.78
CA ALA A 205 1.51 -17.67 -3.05
C ALA A 205 1.76 -16.26 -3.62
N ILE A 206 1.60 -16.11 -4.93
CA ILE A 206 1.62 -14.81 -5.60
C ILE A 206 0.28 -14.11 -5.31
N HIS A 207 0.32 -13.05 -4.51
CA HIS A 207 -0.83 -12.17 -4.26
C HIS A 207 -0.36 -10.84 -3.68
N HIS A 208 -1.28 -9.87 -3.55
CA HIS A 208 -0.99 -8.52 -3.09
C HIS A 208 -0.36 -8.44 -1.68
N GLY A 209 -0.72 -9.35 -0.78
CA GLY A 209 -0.11 -9.47 0.56
C GLY A 209 1.40 -9.75 0.48
N SER A 210 1.80 -10.79 -0.28
CA SER A 210 3.21 -11.10 -0.55
C SER A 210 3.95 -9.93 -1.20
N GLU A 211 3.31 -9.24 -2.16
CA GLU A 211 3.91 -8.06 -2.82
C GLU A 211 4.13 -6.92 -1.82
N THR A 212 3.14 -6.67 -0.94
CA THR A 212 3.22 -5.66 0.11
C THR A 212 4.35 -5.97 1.08
N HIS A 213 4.47 -7.23 1.50
CA HIS A 213 5.52 -7.68 2.39
C HIS A 213 6.92 -7.46 1.77
N CYS A 214 7.13 -7.92 0.52
CA CYS A 214 8.38 -7.67 -0.20
C CYS A 214 8.71 -6.19 -0.36
N SER A 215 7.75 -5.38 -0.81
CA SER A 215 7.96 -3.95 -1.08
C SER A 215 8.26 -3.15 0.20
N ALA A 216 7.67 -3.53 1.34
CA ALA A 216 7.99 -2.94 2.63
C ALA A 216 9.39 -3.33 3.12
N GLN A 217 9.80 -4.59 2.96
CA GLN A 217 11.17 -5.01 3.28
C GLN A 217 12.22 -4.26 2.45
N CYS A 218 12.00 -4.15 1.13
CA CYS A 218 12.87 -3.35 0.25
C CYS A 218 12.90 -1.88 0.70
N ALA A 219 11.75 -1.32 1.10
CA ALA A 219 11.68 0.04 1.63
C ALA A 219 12.47 0.21 2.93
N SER A 220 12.48 -0.79 3.81
CA SER A 220 13.28 -0.74 5.04
C SER A 220 14.78 -0.63 4.72
N ILE A 221 15.27 -1.39 3.74
CA ILE A 221 16.66 -1.32 3.27
C ILE A 221 16.95 0.04 2.61
N LYS A 222 16.02 0.54 1.78
CA LYS A 222 16.09 1.87 1.15
C LYS A 222 16.23 3.01 2.16
N GLU A 223 15.52 2.93 3.28
CA GLU A 223 15.67 3.91 4.37
C GLU A 223 17.10 3.91 4.92
N GLU A 224 17.70 2.75 5.19
CA GLU A 224 19.08 2.67 5.71
C GLU A 224 20.10 3.17 4.70
N ILE A 225 19.88 2.90 3.40
CA ILE A 225 20.71 3.46 2.32
C ILE A 225 20.61 4.98 2.34
N MET A 226 19.40 5.55 2.44
CA MET A 226 19.23 7.01 2.52
C MET A 226 19.86 7.60 3.76
N GLU A 227 19.67 7.00 4.93
CA GLU A 227 20.32 7.45 6.16
C GLU A 227 21.85 7.50 5.99
N LEU A 228 22.45 6.48 5.37
CA LEU A 228 23.88 6.47 5.04
C LEU A 228 24.30 7.54 4.02
N LEU A 229 23.46 7.84 3.03
CA LEU A 229 23.74 8.88 2.05
C LEU A 229 23.76 10.27 2.68
N PHE A 230 22.90 10.51 3.67
CA PHE A 230 22.79 11.79 4.37
C PHE A 230 23.64 11.89 5.64
N ASP A 231 24.20 10.78 6.12
CA ASP A 231 25.11 10.74 7.27
C ASP A 231 26.44 11.44 6.96
N ARG A 232 26.71 12.54 7.69
CA ARG A 232 27.93 13.35 7.55
C ARG A 232 29.06 12.91 8.48
N SER A 233 28.80 11.99 9.40
CA SER A 233 29.76 11.60 10.45
C SER A 233 30.91 10.73 9.93
N GLY A 234 30.78 10.13 8.74
CA GLY A 234 31.86 9.50 7.96
C GLY A 234 32.50 8.25 8.57
N THR A 235 32.23 7.96 9.85
CA THR A 235 32.73 6.79 10.55
C THR A 235 32.01 5.53 10.05
N ASP A 236 32.79 4.49 9.78
CA ASP A 236 32.30 3.15 9.44
C ASP A 236 31.41 3.02 8.18
N ARG A 237 31.42 4.04 7.30
CA ARG A 237 30.60 4.05 6.08
C ARG A 237 30.82 2.83 5.19
N SER A 238 32.07 2.39 5.02
CA SER A 238 32.40 1.24 4.17
C SER A 238 31.84 -0.09 4.72
N ALA A 239 31.94 -0.31 6.04
CA ALA A 239 31.42 -1.52 6.65
C ALA A 239 29.89 -1.53 6.62
N ARG A 240 29.23 -0.39 6.92
CA ARG A 240 27.77 -0.27 6.83
C ARG A 240 27.25 -0.50 5.42
N VAL A 241 27.91 0.05 4.39
CA VAL A 241 27.57 -0.22 2.98
C VAL A 241 27.71 -1.71 2.65
N SER A 242 28.79 -2.35 3.11
CA SER A 242 29.01 -3.78 2.88
C SER A 242 27.96 -4.64 3.59
N ALA A 243 27.59 -4.28 4.82
CA ALA A 243 26.54 -4.94 5.57
C ALA A 243 25.18 -4.79 4.89
N LEU A 244 24.82 -3.59 4.41
CA LEU A 244 23.57 -3.38 3.69
C LEU A 244 23.50 -4.15 2.39
N ARG A 245 24.59 -4.19 1.61
CA ARG A 245 24.64 -5.01 0.39
C ARG A 245 24.41 -6.47 0.72
N LYS A 246 25.07 -6.99 1.76
CA LYS A 246 24.87 -8.36 2.23
C LYS A 246 23.40 -8.61 2.62
N THR A 247 22.78 -7.72 3.38
CA THR A 247 21.36 -7.82 3.76
C THR A 247 20.44 -7.83 2.53
N ALA A 248 20.71 -6.98 1.53
CA ALA A 248 19.94 -6.92 0.30
C ALA A 248 20.07 -8.21 -0.54
N ASP A 249 21.29 -8.76 -0.62
CA ASP A 249 21.56 -10.02 -1.33
C ASP A 249 20.91 -11.21 -0.62
N GLU A 250 20.97 -11.26 0.73
CA GLU A 250 20.31 -12.27 1.55
C GLU A 250 18.79 -12.20 1.42
N HIS A 251 18.22 -10.99 1.44
CA HIS A 251 16.78 -10.78 1.23
C HIS A 251 16.34 -11.28 -0.15
N TRP A 252 17.07 -10.92 -1.22
CA TRP A 252 16.78 -11.39 -2.56
C TRP A 252 16.92 -12.92 -2.70
N GLY A 253 17.93 -13.50 -2.04
CA GLY A 253 18.16 -14.94 -2.02
C GLY A 253 17.07 -15.72 -1.28
N ALA A 254 16.48 -15.13 -0.23
CA ALA A 254 15.41 -15.72 0.55
C ALA A 254 14.04 -15.73 -0.17
N LEU A 255 13.88 -14.93 -1.23
CA LEU A 255 12.63 -14.89 -1.98
C LEU A 255 12.32 -16.23 -2.67
N PRO A 256 11.07 -16.73 -2.56
CA PRO A 256 10.63 -17.90 -3.33
C PRO A 256 10.95 -17.75 -4.81
N GLN A 257 11.38 -18.82 -5.47
CA GLN A 257 11.76 -18.78 -6.89
C GLN A 257 10.63 -18.21 -7.77
N ARG A 258 9.37 -18.53 -7.44
CA ARG A 258 8.18 -18.02 -8.13
C ARG A 258 7.98 -16.50 -8.05
N PHE A 259 8.63 -15.81 -7.10
CA PHE A 259 8.57 -14.35 -6.97
C PHE A 259 9.67 -13.64 -7.77
N ARG A 260 10.73 -14.35 -8.13
CA ARG A 260 11.88 -13.79 -8.84
C ARG A 260 11.62 -13.83 -10.34
N LEU A 261 11.80 -12.69 -10.99
CA LEU A 261 11.77 -12.59 -12.45
C LEU A 261 12.98 -13.35 -13.02
N ALA A 262 12.74 -14.46 -13.72
CA ALA A 262 13.79 -15.16 -14.47
C ALA A 262 14.17 -14.35 -15.71
N VAL A 263 15.48 -14.20 -15.97
CA VAL A 263 16.01 -13.42 -17.11
C VAL A 263 15.60 -14.05 -18.45
N ASP A 264 15.27 -15.36 -18.46
CA ASP A 264 15.17 -16.17 -19.67
C ASP A 264 13.76 -16.71 -19.95
N ALA A 265 12.77 -16.41 -19.11
CA ALA A 265 11.45 -17.01 -19.24
C ALA A 265 10.34 -15.99 -18.93
N MET A 266 9.84 -15.32 -19.97
CA MET A 266 8.41 -15.05 -20.01
C MET A 266 7.74 -16.41 -20.23
N GLU A 267 7.42 -17.10 -19.13
CA GLU A 267 6.83 -18.43 -19.17
C GLU A 267 5.50 -18.35 -19.95
N HIS A 268 5.36 -19.20 -20.98
CA HIS A 268 4.12 -19.29 -21.75
C HIS A 268 3.01 -19.82 -20.82
N GLY A 269 2.19 -18.93 -20.26
CA GLY A 269 1.10 -19.28 -19.34
C GLY A 269 0.89 -18.33 -18.17
N GLU A 270 1.80 -17.37 -17.92
CA GLU A 270 1.63 -16.40 -16.84
C GLU A 270 0.44 -15.46 -17.07
N THR A 271 -0.34 -15.27 -16.01
CA THR A 271 -1.37 -14.23 -15.98
C THR A 271 -0.72 -12.82 -15.99
N PRO A 272 -1.40 -11.78 -16.50
CA PRO A 272 -0.90 -10.41 -16.42
C PRO A 272 -0.53 -9.99 -14.98
N PHE A 273 -1.34 -10.42 -14.00
CA PHE A 273 -1.10 -10.14 -12.59
C PHE A 273 0.21 -10.75 -12.06
N GLU A 274 0.50 -12.01 -12.37
CA GLU A 274 1.74 -12.67 -11.92
C GLU A 274 2.99 -12.01 -12.52
N ARG A 275 2.88 -11.57 -13.77
CA ARG A 275 3.94 -10.84 -14.45
C ARG A 275 4.19 -9.49 -13.80
N ASP A 276 3.14 -8.71 -13.58
CA ASP A 276 3.22 -7.40 -12.91
C ASP A 276 3.77 -7.54 -11.50
N PHE A 277 3.38 -8.60 -10.78
CA PHE A 277 3.95 -8.95 -9.48
C PHE A 277 5.47 -9.14 -9.57
N ARG A 278 5.96 -10.05 -10.44
CA ARG A 278 7.41 -10.34 -10.56
C ARG A 278 8.20 -9.10 -10.98
N ILE A 279 7.64 -8.29 -11.89
CA ILE A 279 8.21 -7.00 -12.31
C ILE A 279 8.27 -6.04 -11.12
N SER A 280 7.18 -5.88 -10.35
CA SER A 280 7.14 -5.02 -9.16
C SER A 280 8.20 -5.42 -8.14
N ILE A 281 8.33 -6.71 -7.83
CA ILE A 281 9.35 -7.22 -6.91
C ILE A 281 10.75 -6.90 -7.42
N ARG A 282 11.03 -7.13 -8.71
CA ARG A 282 12.34 -6.86 -9.29
C ARG A 282 12.67 -5.37 -9.29
N LEU A 283 11.72 -4.52 -9.68
CA LEU A 283 11.90 -3.07 -9.68
C LEU A 283 12.17 -2.53 -8.27
N ASN A 284 11.41 -2.99 -7.27
CA ASN A 284 11.60 -2.57 -5.89
C ASN A 284 12.96 -2.96 -5.29
N HIS A 285 13.57 -4.04 -5.78
CA HIS A 285 14.90 -4.47 -5.37
C HIS A 285 16.03 -3.70 -6.08
N LEU A 286 15.81 -3.27 -7.33
CA LEU A 286 16.83 -2.57 -8.13
C LEU A 286 16.90 -1.06 -7.88
N GLN A 287 15.75 -0.43 -7.62
CA GLN A 287 15.63 0.99 -7.30
C GLN A 287 16.01 1.24 -5.84
#